data_AF-T1PHV8-F1
#
_entry.id   AF-T1PHV8-F1
#
_cell.length_a   1.000
_cell.length_b   1.000
_cell.length_c   1.000
_cell.angle_alpha   90.00
_cell.angle_beta   90.00
_cell.angle_gamma   90.00
#
_symmetry.space_group_name_H-M   'P 1'
#
loop_
_entity.id
_entity.type
_entity.pdbx_description
1 polymer ?
#
loop_
_entity_poly.entity_id
_entity_poly.type
_entity_poly.pdbx_seq_one_letter_code
_entity_poly.pdbx_strand_id
1 'polypeptide(L)'
;MQRSDVYGEGVHLNVVKLNPRQACAIESAAIHNPSSKVFVLFASPRFKNSNSSDPIIDAILSYKNVYLRNLNLWTYAAGTPVYDLLKDGALFKSYYVLSHISDICRYLTLWRWGGTYLDMDVVMLRSMEDVPPNYTGAESNTHLAAGVMNFAHDGFGHEIAEECLLDLQHNFDGSNWGNNGPGVITRVMKRICQTSNIEVMQDNTKRCMGFRVFPIEAFYAIPWPEWSNFFESNLLEETMTRLKNSYVAHVWNKHSTKRQIKTDSNCAYSVLARTHCPRVFKAAGEYF
;
A
#
# COMPACT_ATOMS: atom_id res chain seq x y z
N MET A 1 32.43 -35.55 37.63
CA MET A 1 31.73 -34.37 38.15
C MET A 1 31.06 -33.70 36.96
N GLN A 2 29.76 -33.91 36.80
CA GLN A 2 28.93 -33.32 35.74
C GLN A 2 28.94 -31.79 35.84
N ARG A 3 29.06 -31.11 34.71
CA ARG A 3 28.46 -29.79 34.50
C ARG A 3 27.54 -29.88 33.29
N SER A 4 26.29 -30.19 33.59
CA SER A 4 25.12 -29.66 32.89
C SER A 4 25.11 -28.14 33.04
N ASP A 5 24.78 -27.42 31.97
CA ASP A 5 24.03 -26.16 31.92
C ASP A 5 23.78 -25.85 30.42
N VAL A 6 22.64 -26.28 29.87
CA VAL A 6 21.43 -25.47 29.64
C VAL A 6 21.67 -24.32 28.64
N TYR A 7 21.38 -24.60 27.36
CA TYR A 7 20.87 -23.59 26.44
C TYR A 7 19.59 -24.13 25.80
N GLY A 8 18.53 -24.08 26.60
CA GLY A 8 17.17 -23.98 26.10
C GLY A 8 16.76 -22.51 26.13
N GLU A 9 16.92 -21.81 25.01
CA GLU A 9 16.13 -20.61 24.74
C GLU A 9 15.58 -20.77 23.32
N GLY A 10 14.30 -21.10 23.26
CA GLY A 10 13.56 -21.10 22.01
C GLY A 10 13.64 -19.71 21.41
N VAL A 11 14.30 -19.60 20.26
CA VAL A 11 14.23 -18.41 19.41
C VAL A 11 12.76 -18.17 19.15
N HIS A 12 12.18 -17.14 19.79
CA HIS A 12 10.87 -16.62 19.43
C HIS A 12 10.96 -16.19 17.97
N LEU A 13 10.57 -17.08 17.06
CA LEU A 13 10.39 -16.76 15.65
C LEU A 13 9.31 -15.70 15.60
N ASN A 14 9.69 -14.45 15.30
CA ASN A 14 8.75 -13.38 15.04
C ASN A 14 7.94 -13.73 13.78
N VAL A 15 6.79 -14.39 13.98
CA VAL A 15 5.83 -14.70 12.93
C VAL A 15 5.11 -13.40 12.56
N VAL A 16 5.11 -13.05 11.28
CA VAL A 16 4.35 -11.88 10.81
C VAL A 16 2.86 -12.20 10.88
N LYS A 17 2.12 -11.39 11.63
CA LYS A 17 0.68 -11.46 11.77
C LYS A 17 0.02 -10.33 10.98
N LEU A 18 -0.97 -10.67 10.14
CA LEU A 18 -1.84 -9.68 9.52
C LEU A 18 -2.98 -9.34 10.48
N ASN A 19 -3.27 -8.06 10.65
CA ASN A 19 -4.49 -7.65 11.34
C ASN A 19 -5.69 -7.69 10.37
N PRO A 20 -6.94 -7.66 10.87
CA PRO A 20 -8.13 -7.70 10.02
C PRO A 20 -8.19 -6.61 8.94
N ARG A 21 -7.71 -5.40 9.22
CA ARG A 21 -7.72 -4.28 8.25
C ARG A 21 -6.77 -4.52 7.09
N GLN A 22 -5.56 -4.98 7.40
CA GLN A 22 -4.57 -5.38 6.41
C GLN A 22 -5.07 -6.53 5.55
N ALA A 23 -5.70 -7.53 6.17
CA ALA A 23 -6.30 -8.64 5.46
C ALA A 23 -7.50 -8.21 4.60
N CYS A 24 -8.25 -7.19 5.01
CA CYS A 24 -9.33 -6.62 4.23
C CYS A 24 -8.84 -5.94 2.95
N ALA A 25 -7.70 -5.23 3.01
CA ALA A 25 -7.06 -4.69 1.81
C ALA A 25 -6.73 -5.81 0.81
N ILE A 26 -6.16 -6.92 1.29
CA ILE A 26 -5.83 -8.10 0.47
C ILE A 26 -7.09 -8.73 -0.14
N GLU A 27 -8.11 -9.00 0.68
CA GLU A 27 -9.33 -9.65 0.22
C GLU A 27 -10.09 -8.77 -0.78
N SER A 28 -10.23 -7.47 -0.52
CA SER A 28 -10.91 -6.57 -1.43
C SER A 28 -10.20 -6.48 -2.79
N ALA A 29 -8.88 -6.44 -2.81
CA ALA A 29 -8.12 -6.51 -4.05
C ALA A 29 -8.33 -7.83 -4.80
N ALA A 30 -8.40 -8.96 -4.09
CA ALA A 30 -8.61 -10.28 -4.68
C ALA A 30 -10.01 -10.46 -5.27
N ILE A 31 -11.05 -9.95 -4.58
CA ILE A 31 -12.45 -10.01 -5.03
C ILE A 31 -12.64 -9.16 -6.28
N HIS A 32 -12.12 -7.94 -6.28
CA HIS A 32 -12.38 -6.98 -7.37
C HIS A 32 -11.50 -7.18 -8.59
N ASN A 33 -10.41 -7.93 -8.49
CA ASN A 33 -9.51 -8.20 -9.63
C ASN A 33 -9.26 -9.71 -9.77
N PRO A 34 -10.29 -10.51 -10.13
CA PRO A 34 -10.21 -11.96 -10.15
C PRO A 34 -9.28 -12.52 -11.24
N SER A 35 -8.98 -11.74 -12.30
CA SER A 35 -8.02 -12.14 -13.35
C SER A 35 -6.57 -11.81 -12.97
N SER A 36 -6.38 -10.88 -12.04
CA SER A 36 -5.08 -10.45 -11.54
C SER A 36 -4.55 -11.35 -10.43
N LYS A 37 -3.22 -11.45 -10.29
CA LYS A 37 -2.56 -12.08 -9.14
C LYS A 37 -2.27 -11.04 -8.06
N VAL A 38 -2.77 -11.27 -6.85
CA VAL A 38 -2.53 -10.43 -5.68
C VAL A 38 -1.34 -10.99 -4.89
N PHE A 39 -0.20 -10.30 -4.98
CA PHE A 39 1.00 -10.65 -4.22
C PHE A 39 1.09 -9.81 -2.95
N VAL A 40 1.18 -10.48 -1.80
CA VAL A 40 1.40 -9.84 -0.49
C VAL A 40 2.85 -10.05 -0.11
N LEU A 41 3.58 -8.94 -0.01
CA LEU A 41 5.03 -8.95 0.19
C LEU A 41 5.41 -8.64 1.63
N PHE A 42 6.03 -9.59 2.30
CA PHE A 42 6.54 -9.45 3.66
C PHE A 42 8.04 -9.16 3.63
N ALA A 43 8.42 -7.94 4.00
CA ALA A 43 9.82 -7.55 4.22
C ALA A 43 10.37 -8.14 5.53
N SER A 44 10.39 -9.47 5.62
CA SER A 44 10.87 -10.22 6.78
C SER A 44 11.51 -11.55 6.36
N PRO A 45 12.47 -12.08 7.14
CA PRO A 45 13.21 -13.28 6.76
C PRO A 45 12.36 -14.55 6.61
N ARG A 46 11.24 -14.69 7.33
CA ARG A 46 10.35 -15.87 7.25
C ARG A 46 8.91 -15.52 7.64
N PHE A 47 7.97 -15.69 6.71
CA PHE A 47 6.57 -15.93 7.01
C PHE A 47 6.48 -17.43 7.28
N LYS A 48 6.50 -17.81 8.56
CA LYS A 48 6.17 -19.19 8.91
C LYS A 48 4.68 -19.20 9.18
N ASN A 49 3.92 -19.85 8.29
CA ASN A 49 2.60 -20.33 8.65
C ASN A 49 2.85 -21.39 9.74
N SER A 50 2.87 -20.97 11.02
CA SER A 50 2.81 -21.95 12.09
C SER A 50 1.54 -22.77 11.88
N ASN A 51 1.53 -24.04 12.31
CA ASN A 51 0.36 -24.94 12.24
C ASN A 51 -0.83 -24.45 13.10
N SER A 52 -1.13 -23.16 13.07
CA SER A 52 -2.22 -22.46 13.71
C SER A 52 -3.17 -22.02 12.61
N SER A 53 -4.38 -22.57 12.62
CA SER A 53 -5.53 -22.07 11.89
C SER A 53 -5.81 -20.61 12.30
N ASP A 54 -5.09 -19.65 11.71
CA ASP A 54 -5.39 -18.23 11.86
C ASP A 54 -6.57 -17.93 10.92
N PRO A 55 -7.79 -17.66 11.44
CA PRO A 55 -8.96 -17.48 10.59
C PRO A 55 -8.81 -16.34 9.59
N ILE A 56 -7.98 -15.34 9.88
CA ILE A 56 -7.71 -14.21 8.99
C ILE A 56 -6.84 -14.67 7.81
N ILE A 57 -5.81 -15.46 8.07
CA ILE A 57 -4.96 -16.04 7.04
C ILE A 57 -5.74 -17.04 6.18
N ASP A 58 -6.56 -17.89 6.81
CA ASP A 58 -7.44 -18.82 6.10
C ASP A 58 -8.43 -18.07 5.20
N ALA A 59 -8.99 -16.96 5.67
CA ALA A 59 -9.89 -16.12 4.88
C ALA A 59 -9.21 -15.56 3.62
N ILE A 60 -7.99 -15.02 3.71
CA ILE A 60 -7.29 -14.49 2.51
C ILE A 60 -6.78 -15.60 1.59
N LEU A 61 -6.29 -16.72 2.13
CA LEU A 61 -5.77 -17.84 1.33
C LEU A 61 -6.87 -18.68 0.68
N SER A 62 -8.13 -18.46 1.06
CA SER A 62 -9.28 -19.06 0.38
C SER A 62 -9.52 -18.50 -1.03
N TYR A 63 -8.82 -17.42 -1.41
CA TYR A 63 -8.83 -16.83 -2.76
C TYR A 63 -7.65 -17.38 -3.59
N LYS A 64 -7.97 -17.97 -4.75
CA LYS A 64 -6.97 -18.63 -5.63
C LYS A 64 -5.95 -17.67 -6.24
N ASN A 65 -6.27 -16.37 -6.27
CA ASN A 65 -5.41 -15.32 -6.81
C ASN A 65 -4.55 -14.62 -5.75
N VAL A 66 -4.57 -15.06 -4.48
CA VAL A 66 -3.75 -14.48 -3.40
C VAL A 66 -2.48 -15.29 -3.17
N TYR A 67 -1.33 -14.61 -3.13
CA TYR A 67 -0.01 -15.21 -2.97
C TYR A 67 0.81 -14.46 -1.92
N LEU A 68 1.14 -15.13 -0.82
CA LEU A 68 2.02 -14.59 0.22
C LEU A 68 3.49 -14.85 -0.14
N ARG A 69 4.35 -13.85 -0.05
CA ARG A 69 5.78 -13.95 -0.35
C ARG A 69 6.62 -13.20 0.69
N ASN A 70 7.77 -13.77 1.02
CA ASN A 70 8.81 -13.04 1.75
C ASN A 70 9.77 -12.38 0.77
N LEU A 71 10.26 -11.22 1.14
CA LEU A 71 11.40 -10.59 0.49
C LEU A 71 12.53 -10.40 1.51
N ASN A 72 13.76 -10.62 1.03
CA ASN A 72 14.96 -10.16 1.71
C ASN A 72 15.37 -8.84 1.07
N LEU A 73 15.32 -7.76 1.85
CA LEU A 73 15.49 -6.39 1.39
C LEU A 73 16.81 -6.18 0.59
N TRP A 74 17.91 -6.81 1.02
CA TRP A 74 19.20 -6.73 0.33
C TRP A 74 19.16 -7.35 -1.06
N THR A 75 18.65 -8.58 -1.17
CA THR A 75 18.50 -9.26 -2.47
C THR A 75 17.46 -8.58 -3.36
N TYR A 76 16.44 -7.99 -2.73
CA TYR A 76 15.36 -7.31 -3.44
C TYR A 76 15.79 -5.98 -4.05
N ALA A 77 16.71 -5.27 -3.40
CA ALA A 77 17.33 -4.06 -3.92
C ALA A 77 18.55 -4.32 -4.81
N ALA A 78 19.10 -5.54 -4.83
CA ALA A 78 20.32 -5.83 -5.59
C ALA A 78 20.17 -5.52 -7.09
N GLY A 79 21.17 -4.82 -7.63
CA GLY A 79 21.19 -4.40 -9.04
C GLY A 79 20.26 -3.24 -9.36
N THR A 80 19.85 -2.44 -8.37
CA THR A 80 18.98 -1.26 -8.56
C THR A 80 19.65 0.00 -8.00
N PRO A 81 19.25 1.21 -8.45
CA PRO A 81 19.82 2.47 -7.94
C PRO A 81 19.72 2.66 -6.42
N VAL A 82 18.72 2.07 -5.77
CA VAL A 82 18.52 2.20 -4.33
C VAL A 82 19.36 1.22 -3.50
N TYR A 83 20.12 0.30 -4.12
CA TYR A 83 20.99 -0.61 -3.38
C TYR A 83 22.03 0.13 -2.53
N ASP A 84 22.60 1.22 -3.05
CA ASP A 84 23.60 2.01 -2.34
C ASP A 84 22.99 2.70 -1.11
N LEU A 85 21.73 3.13 -1.18
CA LEU A 85 21.00 3.70 -0.04
C LEU A 85 20.90 2.73 1.14
N LEU A 86 20.69 1.44 0.86
CA LEU A 86 20.70 0.38 1.87
C LEU A 86 22.11 0.13 2.40
N LYS A 87 23.09 0.05 1.49
CA LYS A 87 24.50 -0.21 1.80
C LYS A 87 25.11 0.86 2.70
N ASP A 88 24.81 2.13 2.45
CA ASP A 88 25.30 3.28 3.23
C ASP A 88 24.58 3.42 4.58
N GLY A 89 23.50 2.65 4.78
CA GLY A 89 22.74 2.58 6.02
C GLY A 89 21.85 3.80 6.27
N ALA A 90 21.67 4.69 5.30
CA ALA A 90 20.83 5.88 5.43
C ALA A 90 19.37 5.49 5.75
N LEU A 91 18.85 4.45 5.09
CA LEU A 91 17.51 3.91 5.36
C LEU A 91 17.34 3.49 6.83
N PHE A 92 18.32 2.79 7.39
CA PHE A 92 18.26 2.26 8.76
C PHE A 92 18.43 3.34 9.84
N LYS A 93 18.88 4.54 9.47
CA LYS A 93 18.97 5.71 10.34
C LYS A 93 17.71 6.60 10.30
N SER A 94 16.74 6.28 9.46
CA SER A 94 15.51 7.05 9.32
C SER A 94 14.67 7.06 10.62
N TYR A 95 14.06 8.22 10.92
CA TYR A 95 13.06 8.35 11.99
C TYR A 95 11.77 7.60 11.68
N TYR A 96 11.56 7.20 10.43
CA TYR A 96 10.38 6.49 9.93
C TYR A 96 10.76 5.20 9.21
N VAL A 97 11.80 4.50 9.69
CA VAL A 97 12.41 3.33 9.02
C VAL A 97 11.41 2.32 8.46
N LEU A 98 10.34 1.96 9.18
CA LEU A 98 9.34 1.01 8.69
C LEU A 98 8.52 1.57 7.51
N SER A 99 8.15 2.85 7.58
CA SER A 99 7.47 3.56 6.50
C SER A 99 8.37 3.66 5.27
N HIS A 100 9.62 4.05 5.46
CA HIS A 100 10.57 4.24 4.37
C HIS A 100 11.02 2.91 3.75
N ILE A 101 11.06 1.81 4.50
CA ILE A 101 11.22 0.46 3.91
C ILE A 101 10.03 0.16 2.98
N SER A 102 8.80 0.49 3.38
CA SER A 102 7.62 0.33 2.52
C SER A 102 7.69 1.22 1.27
N ASP A 103 8.09 2.49 1.44
CA ASP A 103 8.25 3.44 0.32
C ASP A 103 9.30 2.94 -0.70
N ILE A 104 10.44 2.41 -0.24
CA ILE A 104 11.43 1.83 -1.15
C ILE A 104 10.89 0.55 -1.81
N CYS A 105 10.27 -0.33 -1.02
CA CYS A 105 9.74 -1.60 -1.54
C CYS A 105 8.68 -1.39 -2.63
N ARG A 106 7.80 -0.38 -2.52
CA ARG A 106 6.76 -0.17 -3.54
C ARG A 106 7.34 0.22 -4.89
N TYR A 107 8.31 1.14 -4.92
CA TYR A 107 8.95 1.55 -6.17
C TYR A 107 9.85 0.44 -6.73
N LEU A 108 10.57 -0.29 -5.86
CA LEU A 108 11.34 -1.47 -6.28
C LEU A 108 10.46 -2.54 -6.91
N THR A 109 9.27 -2.77 -6.34
CA THR A 109 8.34 -3.78 -6.85
C THR A 109 7.81 -3.37 -8.22
N LEU A 110 7.39 -2.11 -8.37
CA LEU A 110 6.93 -1.59 -9.66
C LEU A 110 8.05 -1.58 -10.71
N TRP A 111 9.29 -1.29 -10.33
CA TRP A 111 10.43 -1.38 -11.24
C TRP A 111 10.69 -2.81 -11.71
N ARG A 112 10.65 -3.79 -10.79
CA ARG A 112 10.93 -5.20 -11.14
C ARG A 112 9.85 -5.88 -11.98
N TRP A 113 8.58 -5.53 -11.77
CA TRP A 113 7.45 -6.29 -12.36
C TRP A 113 6.34 -5.43 -12.98
N GLY A 114 6.37 -4.11 -12.82
CA GLY A 114 5.21 -3.26 -13.11
C GLY A 114 3.97 -3.69 -12.34
N GLY A 115 2.80 -3.46 -12.93
CA GLY A 115 1.50 -3.79 -12.34
C GLY A 115 0.98 -2.70 -11.39
N THR A 116 -0.02 -3.05 -10.58
CA THR A 116 -0.65 -2.14 -9.62
C THR A 116 -0.10 -2.35 -8.21
N TYR A 117 0.39 -1.29 -7.59
CA TYR A 117 0.69 -1.21 -6.17
C TYR A 117 -0.50 -0.61 -5.40
N LEU A 118 -0.81 -1.20 -4.24
CA LEU A 118 -1.84 -0.73 -3.31
C LEU A 118 -1.27 -0.73 -1.89
N ASP A 119 -1.51 0.33 -1.13
CA ASP A 119 -1.20 0.35 0.30
C ASP A 119 -2.08 -0.64 1.08
N MET A 120 -1.58 -1.12 2.22
CA MET A 120 -2.25 -2.12 3.07
C MET A 120 -3.46 -1.57 3.86
N ASP A 121 -3.83 -0.32 3.61
CA ASP A 121 -4.99 0.39 4.16
C ASP A 121 -5.92 0.91 3.05
N VAL A 122 -5.84 0.31 1.88
CA VAL A 122 -6.71 0.54 0.72
C VAL A 122 -7.73 -0.58 0.62
N VAL A 123 -9.02 -0.24 0.77
CA VAL A 123 -10.12 -1.15 0.45
C VAL A 123 -10.56 -0.89 -0.99
N MET A 124 -10.42 -1.88 -1.87
CA MET A 124 -10.95 -1.75 -3.23
C MET A 124 -12.48 -1.82 -3.23
N LEU A 125 -13.11 -0.91 -3.97
CA LEU A 125 -14.57 -0.77 -4.08
C LEU A 125 -15.09 -1.29 -5.42
N ARG A 126 -14.23 -1.32 -6.45
CA ARG A 126 -14.50 -1.90 -7.77
C ARG A 126 -13.20 -2.29 -8.47
N SER A 127 -13.33 -3.05 -9.56
CA SER A 127 -12.21 -3.50 -10.39
C SER A 127 -11.40 -2.36 -10.99
N MET A 128 -10.10 -2.60 -11.16
CA MET A 128 -9.18 -1.75 -11.93
C MET A 128 -8.54 -2.50 -13.11
N GLU A 129 -9.02 -3.70 -13.45
CA GLU A 129 -8.42 -4.56 -14.48
C GLU A 129 -8.48 -3.93 -15.88
N ASP A 130 -9.55 -3.17 -16.16
CA ASP A 130 -9.73 -2.47 -17.45
C ASP A 130 -9.08 -1.08 -17.49
N VAL A 131 -8.39 -0.66 -16.43
CA VAL A 131 -7.71 0.63 -16.39
C VAL A 131 -6.39 0.52 -17.14
N PRO A 132 -6.16 1.31 -18.21
CA PRO A 132 -4.89 1.30 -18.92
C PRO A 132 -3.72 1.60 -17.97
N PRO A 133 -2.55 0.97 -18.16
CA PRO A 133 -1.41 1.15 -17.26
C PRO A 133 -0.87 2.58 -17.27
N ASN A 134 0.05 2.87 -16.35
CA ASN A 134 0.73 4.16 -16.18
C ASN A 134 -0.17 5.23 -15.55
N TYR A 135 -0.45 5.05 -14.25
CA TYR A 135 -1.22 6.01 -13.48
C TYR A 135 -0.83 6.12 -12.00
N THR A 136 -1.24 7.24 -11.41
CA THR A 136 -1.33 7.44 -9.96
C THR A 136 -2.54 8.36 -9.66
N GLY A 137 -2.82 8.63 -8.39
CA GLY A 137 -3.84 9.61 -7.97
C GLY A 137 -3.26 10.90 -7.41
N ALA A 138 -3.97 12.00 -7.64
CA ALA A 138 -3.79 13.23 -6.88
C ALA A 138 -4.25 13.02 -5.44
N GLU A 139 -3.40 13.36 -4.47
CA GLU A 139 -3.81 13.46 -3.05
C GLU A 139 -4.39 14.84 -2.76
N SER A 140 -3.84 15.86 -3.43
CA SER A 140 -4.20 17.26 -3.32
C SER A 140 -3.79 18.02 -4.58
N ASN A 141 -4.07 19.32 -4.63
CA ASN A 141 -3.66 20.18 -5.75
C ASN A 141 -2.14 20.35 -5.90
N THR A 142 -1.35 19.87 -4.92
CA THR A 142 0.11 20.05 -4.89
C THR A 142 0.90 18.73 -4.83
N HIS A 143 0.24 17.62 -4.51
CA HIS A 143 0.86 16.32 -4.28
C HIS A 143 0.11 15.19 -4.98
N LEU A 144 0.89 14.30 -5.58
CA LEU A 144 0.46 12.96 -5.95
C LEU A 144 0.69 12.05 -4.74
N ALA A 145 -0.16 11.05 -4.56
CA ALA A 145 0.05 10.03 -3.54
C ALA A 145 0.75 8.80 -4.12
N ALA A 146 1.27 7.97 -3.22
CA ALA A 146 1.98 6.75 -3.55
C ALA A 146 1.28 5.50 -2.99
N GLY A 147 -0.01 5.59 -2.68
CA GLY A 147 -0.80 4.49 -2.13
C GLY A 147 -1.61 3.70 -3.16
N VAL A 148 -1.81 4.26 -4.36
CA VAL A 148 -2.39 3.57 -5.53
C VAL A 148 -1.61 4.02 -6.77
N MET A 149 -0.80 3.12 -7.32
CA MET A 149 0.03 3.40 -8.50
C MET A 149 0.02 2.21 -9.43
N ASN A 150 0.13 2.45 -10.74
CA ASN A 150 0.35 1.39 -11.70
C ASN A 150 1.35 1.83 -12.76
N PHE A 151 2.38 1.01 -12.98
CA PHE A 151 3.35 1.21 -14.05
C PHE A 151 3.33 -0.01 -14.97
N ALA A 152 3.38 0.23 -16.28
CA ALA A 152 3.70 -0.82 -17.24
C ALA A 152 5.07 -1.43 -16.90
N HIS A 153 5.21 -2.74 -17.09
CA HIS A 153 6.44 -3.46 -16.79
C HIS A 153 7.62 -3.08 -17.70
N ASP A 154 7.32 -2.43 -18.82
CA ASP A 154 8.24 -2.03 -19.87
C ASP A 154 7.91 -0.63 -20.39
N GLY A 155 8.76 -0.12 -21.29
CA GLY A 155 8.63 1.19 -21.89
C GLY A 155 8.50 2.31 -20.85
N PHE A 156 7.62 3.26 -21.13
CA PHE A 156 7.48 4.47 -20.32
C PHE A 156 7.09 4.21 -18.85
N GLY A 157 6.36 3.14 -18.57
CA GLY A 157 6.02 2.78 -17.18
C GLY A 157 7.27 2.37 -16.38
N HIS A 158 8.11 1.53 -16.98
CA HIS A 158 9.37 1.11 -16.37
C HIS A 158 10.35 2.28 -16.26
N GLU A 159 10.41 3.17 -17.25
CA GLU A 159 11.20 4.40 -17.19
C GLU A 159 10.79 5.26 -15.98
N ILE A 160 9.49 5.44 -15.72
CA ILE A 160 9.02 6.16 -14.52
C ILE A 160 9.44 5.45 -13.24
N ALA A 161 9.36 4.12 -13.21
CA ALA A 161 9.82 3.34 -12.05
C ALA A 161 11.31 3.56 -11.78
N GLU A 162 12.15 3.56 -12.82
CA GLU A 162 13.58 3.84 -12.75
C GLU A 162 13.83 5.26 -12.22
N GLU A 163 13.12 6.25 -12.76
CA GLU A 163 13.20 7.64 -12.31
C GLU A 163 12.80 7.81 -10.83
N CYS A 164 11.86 7.00 -10.33
CA CYS A 164 11.52 6.97 -8.90
C CYS A 164 12.65 6.38 -8.04
N LEU A 165 13.32 5.32 -8.51
CA LEU A 165 14.48 4.74 -7.80
C LEU A 165 15.68 5.69 -7.79
N LEU A 166 15.92 6.38 -8.91
CA LEU A 166 16.94 7.43 -9.00
C LEU A 166 16.60 8.60 -8.08
N ASP A 167 15.35 9.07 -8.06
CA ASP A 167 14.93 10.13 -7.14
C ASP A 167 15.12 9.71 -5.67
N LEU A 168 14.78 8.47 -5.30
CA LEU A 168 15.07 7.93 -3.97
C LEU A 168 16.57 7.95 -3.65
N GLN A 169 17.44 7.55 -4.58
CA GLN A 169 18.88 7.54 -4.36
C GLN A 169 19.42 8.95 -4.05
N HIS A 170 18.94 9.98 -4.77
CA HIS A 170 19.47 11.34 -4.66
C HIS A 170 18.79 12.19 -3.59
N ASN A 171 17.50 11.95 -3.33
CA ASN A 171 16.66 12.82 -2.51
C ASN A 171 16.13 12.13 -1.26
N PHE A 172 16.68 10.97 -0.85
CA PHE A 172 16.27 10.31 0.38
C PHE A 172 16.39 11.25 1.59
N ASP A 173 15.31 11.37 2.35
CA ASP A 173 15.29 12.14 3.59
C ASP A 173 14.70 11.27 4.72
N GLY A 174 15.57 10.77 5.60
CA GLY A 174 15.19 9.97 6.76
C GLY A 174 14.44 10.76 7.84
N SER A 175 14.44 12.09 7.77
CA SER A 175 13.79 12.98 8.74
C SER A 175 12.39 13.41 8.34
N ASN A 176 11.99 13.20 7.08
CA ASN A 176 10.69 13.54 6.55
C ASN A 176 9.88 12.29 6.19
N TRP A 177 8.70 12.15 6.82
CA TRP A 177 7.84 10.99 6.63
C TRP A 177 7.36 10.81 5.18
N GLY A 178 6.92 11.88 4.52
CA GLY A 178 6.28 11.81 3.20
C GLY A 178 7.26 11.95 2.01
N ASN A 179 8.51 12.34 2.26
CA ASN A 179 9.47 12.66 1.21
C ASN A 179 9.83 11.48 0.31
N ASN A 180 9.89 10.27 0.88
CA ASN A 180 10.40 9.08 0.21
C ASN A 180 9.28 8.23 -0.44
N GLY A 181 8.02 8.50 -0.11
CA GLY A 181 6.84 7.91 -0.75
C GLY A 181 6.18 8.93 -1.69
N PRO A 182 5.07 9.57 -1.31
CA PRO A 182 4.38 10.58 -2.12
C PRO A 182 5.29 11.68 -2.72
N GLY A 183 6.33 12.09 -1.99
CA GLY A 183 7.31 13.07 -2.46
C GLY A 183 8.06 12.63 -3.72
N VAL A 184 8.40 11.35 -3.84
CA VAL A 184 9.14 10.78 -4.99
C VAL A 184 8.30 10.90 -6.26
N ILE A 185 7.12 10.28 -6.27
CA ILE A 185 6.25 10.31 -7.47
C ILE A 185 5.82 11.74 -7.80
N THR A 186 5.62 12.59 -6.79
CA THR A 186 5.33 14.02 -7.02
C THR A 186 6.48 14.72 -7.73
N ARG A 187 7.73 14.58 -7.27
CA ARG A 187 8.90 15.22 -7.91
C ARG A 187 9.12 14.71 -9.33
N VAL A 188 9.07 13.38 -9.52
CA VAL A 188 9.26 12.73 -10.81
C VAL A 188 8.21 13.23 -11.81
N MET A 189 6.92 13.21 -11.45
CA MET A 189 5.87 13.65 -12.35
C MET A 189 5.88 15.16 -12.59
N LYS A 190 6.25 15.99 -11.61
CA LYS A 190 6.44 17.43 -11.83
C LYS A 190 7.51 17.72 -12.90
N ARG A 191 8.61 16.95 -12.89
CA ARG A 191 9.66 17.02 -13.90
C ARG A 191 9.15 16.56 -15.27
N ILE A 192 8.58 15.36 -15.35
CA ILE A 192 8.10 14.74 -16.60
C ILE A 192 6.99 15.60 -17.24
N CYS A 193 6.00 16.00 -16.45
CA CYS A 193 4.88 16.81 -16.93
C CYS A 193 5.27 18.30 -17.09
N GLN A 194 6.45 18.73 -16.64
CA GLN A 194 6.92 20.12 -16.68
C GLN A 194 5.91 21.12 -16.07
N THR A 195 5.30 20.75 -14.94
CA THR A 195 4.37 21.61 -14.20
C THR A 195 4.38 21.23 -12.73
N SER A 196 4.15 22.20 -11.84
CA SER A 196 3.90 21.93 -10.41
C SER A 196 2.42 21.87 -10.06
N ASN A 197 1.53 22.22 -10.99
CA ASN A 197 0.09 22.18 -10.79
C ASN A 197 -0.45 20.78 -11.13
N ILE A 198 -0.98 20.08 -10.13
CA ILE A 198 -1.50 18.71 -10.27
C ILE A 198 -2.82 18.67 -11.06
N GLU A 199 -3.65 19.73 -11.00
CA GLU A 199 -4.87 19.85 -11.81
C GLU A 199 -4.53 19.85 -13.31
N VAL A 200 -3.48 20.59 -13.69
CA VAL A 200 -2.99 20.61 -15.08
C VAL A 200 -2.49 19.23 -15.53
N MET A 201 -1.93 18.41 -14.63
CA MET A 201 -1.52 17.04 -14.95
C MET A 201 -2.72 16.12 -15.22
N GLN A 202 -3.84 16.35 -14.52
CA GLN A 202 -5.08 15.60 -14.69
C GLN A 202 -5.74 15.93 -16.02
N ASP A 203 -5.87 17.22 -16.34
CA ASP A 203 -6.59 17.71 -17.53
C ASP A 203 -5.82 17.47 -18.83
N ASN A 204 -4.49 17.32 -18.76
CA ASN A 204 -3.64 17.18 -19.93
C ASN A 204 -2.68 16.00 -19.83
N THR A 205 -3.20 14.80 -20.01
CA THR A 205 -2.42 13.55 -20.00
C THR A 205 -1.28 13.56 -21.04
N LYS A 206 -1.43 14.27 -22.18
CA LYS A 206 -0.37 14.37 -23.19
C LYS A 206 0.87 15.09 -22.67
N ARG A 207 0.68 16.10 -21.80
CA ARG A 207 1.78 16.79 -21.12
C ARG A 207 2.59 15.82 -20.24
N CYS A 208 1.94 14.81 -19.67
CA CYS A 208 2.57 13.75 -18.91
C CYS A 208 2.94 12.52 -19.77
N MET A 209 3.11 12.71 -21.08
CA MET A 209 3.48 11.65 -22.04
C MET A 209 2.56 10.42 -22.01
N GLY A 210 1.26 10.63 -21.72
CA GLY A 210 0.29 9.54 -21.62
C GLY A 210 0.13 8.97 -20.21
N PHE A 211 0.96 9.35 -19.23
CA PHE A 211 0.77 8.98 -17.83
C PHE A 211 -0.47 9.68 -17.25
N ARG A 212 -1.39 8.89 -16.68
CA ARG A 212 -2.67 9.39 -16.17
C ARG A 212 -2.56 9.74 -14.68
N VAL A 213 -2.82 10.99 -14.35
CA VAL A 213 -3.11 11.40 -12.97
C VAL A 213 -4.62 11.35 -12.77
N PHE A 214 -5.09 10.45 -11.91
CA PHE A 214 -6.48 10.39 -11.51
C PHE A 214 -6.83 11.53 -10.55
N PRO A 215 -8.08 12.03 -10.59
CA PRO A 215 -8.53 13.04 -9.66
C PRO A 215 -8.66 12.49 -8.24
N ILE A 216 -8.71 13.40 -7.26
CA ILE A 216 -8.70 13.07 -5.82
C ILE A 216 -9.83 12.08 -5.50
N GLU A 217 -11.00 12.26 -6.08
CA GLU A 217 -12.20 11.44 -5.85
C GLU A 217 -12.02 9.99 -6.32
N ALA A 218 -11.05 9.69 -7.17
CA ALA A 218 -10.82 8.33 -7.64
C ALA A 218 -10.27 7.43 -6.53
N PHE A 219 -9.32 7.92 -5.72
CA PHE A 219 -8.59 7.11 -4.73
C PHE A 219 -8.57 7.71 -3.31
N TYR A 220 -8.77 9.02 -3.17
CA TYR A 220 -8.61 9.79 -1.93
C TYR A 220 -9.83 10.70 -1.65
N ALA A 221 -11.03 10.26 -2.03
CA ALA A 221 -12.28 11.04 -1.90
C ALA A 221 -12.56 11.54 -0.48
N ILE A 222 -12.05 10.82 0.52
CA ILE A 222 -11.94 11.28 1.91
C ILE A 222 -10.46 11.60 2.16
N PRO A 223 -10.04 12.87 2.20
CA PRO A 223 -8.65 13.24 2.39
C PRO A 223 -8.20 12.97 3.83
N TRP A 224 -6.89 12.85 4.05
CA TRP A 224 -6.34 12.49 5.36
C TRP A 224 -6.77 13.39 6.53
N PRO A 225 -7.06 14.72 6.39
CA PRO A 225 -7.56 15.52 7.51
C PRO A 225 -8.95 15.07 7.98
N GLU A 226 -9.71 14.41 7.10
CA GLU A 226 -11.07 13.93 7.32
C GLU A 226 -11.12 12.42 7.57
N TRP A 227 -9.98 11.79 7.90
CA TRP A 227 -9.87 10.33 8.08
C TRP A 227 -10.90 9.76 9.06
N SER A 228 -11.34 10.53 10.05
CA SER A 228 -12.33 10.11 11.04
C SER A 228 -13.71 9.85 10.43
N ASN A 229 -14.04 10.44 9.27
CA ASN A 229 -15.34 10.28 8.61
C ASN A 229 -15.65 8.80 8.32
N PHE A 230 -14.62 7.99 8.07
CA PHE A 230 -14.75 6.54 7.91
C PHE A 230 -15.31 5.82 9.15
N PHE A 231 -15.12 6.41 10.34
CA PHE A 231 -15.36 5.77 11.63
C PHE A 231 -16.55 6.36 12.40
N GLU A 232 -17.07 7.51 11.99
CA GLU A 232 -18.18 8.19 12.67
C GLU A 232 -19.53 7.80 12.06
N SER A 233 -20.41 7.20 12.86
CA SER A 233 -21.71 6.68 12.39
C SER A 233 -22.63 7.76 11.83
N ASN A 234 -22.55 8.99 12.36
CA ASN A 234 -23.34 10.13 11.87
C ASN A 234 -22.86 10.66 10.51
N LEU A 235 -21.67 10.26 10.04
CA LEU A 235 -21.11 10.64 8.75
C LEU A 235 -21.18 9.50 7.71
N LEU A 236 -21.88 8.40 8.02
CA LEU A 236 -21.99 7.24 7.15
C LEU A 236 -22.46 7.61 5.74
N GLU A 237 -23.64 8.23 5.62
CA GLU A 237 -24.25 8.55 4.31
C GLU A 237 -23.41 9.52 3.50
N GLU A 238 -22.85 10.55 4.14
CA GLU A 238 -21.96 11.52 3.50
C GLU A 238 -20.70 10.84 2.96
N THR A 239 -20.06 10.01 3.79
CA THR A 239 -18.83 9.29 3.42
C THR A 239 -19.09 8.32 2.27
N MET A 240 -20.18 7.55 2.32
CA MET A 240 -20.57 6.62 1.25
C MET A 240 -20.91 7.36 -0.04
N THR A 241 -21.56 8.52 0.04
CA THR A 241 -21.86 9.37 -1.12
C THR A 241 -20.60 9.86 -1.82
N ARG A 242 -19.59 10.30 -1.06
CA ARG A 242 -18.29 10.74 -1.61
C ARG A 242 -17.53 9.59 -2.27
N LEU A 243 -17.64 8.37 -1.74
CA LEU A 243 -16.97 7.18 -2.26
C LEU A 243 -17.69 6.51 -3.44
N LYS A 244 -18.90 6.95 -3.79
CA LYS A 244 -19.78 6.30 -4.77
C LYS A 244 -19.09 5.97 -6.10
N ASN A 245 -18.21 6.87 -6.57
CA ASN A 245 -17.50 6.73 -7.84
C ASN A 245 -16.01 6.42 -7.69
N SER A 246 -15.53 6.20 -6.46
CA SER A 246 -14.14 5.89 -6.17
C SER A 246 -13.81 4.44 -6.56
N TYR A 247 -12.56 4.19 -6.94
CA TYR A 247 -12.05 2.83 -7.10
C TYR A 247 -11.72 2.21 -5.75
N VAL A 248 -11.32 3.03 -4.78
CA VAL A 248 -10.87 2.58 -3.48
C VAL A 248 -11.32 3.51 -2.36
N ALA A 249 -11.32 2.99 -1.14
CA ALA A 249 -11.35 3.76 0.09
C ALA A 249 -10.00 3.63 0.80
N HIS A 250 -9.24 4.72 0.86
CA HIS A 250 -7.96 4.79 1.56
C HIS A 250 -8.18 5.23 3.02
N VAL A 251 -8.02 4.34 4.00
CA VAL A 251 -8.45 4.60 5.40
C VAL A 251 -7.36 5.19 6.30
N TRP A 252 -6.23 5.61 5.72
CA TRP A 252 -5.19 6.43 6.38
C TRP A 252 -4.64 5.82 7.67
N ASN A 253 -4.05 4.62 7.62
CA ASN A 253 -3.64 3.81 8.76
C ASN A 253 -2.77 4.57 9.78
N LYS A 254 -1.90 5.48 9.34
CA LYS A 254 -1.12 6.35 10.25
C LYS A 254 -2.02 7.11 11.25
N HIS A 255 -3.19 7.54 10.81
CA HIS A 255 -4.17 8.26 11.61
C HIS A 255 -5.20 7.32 12.25
N SER A 256 -5.62 6.27 11.55
CA SER A 256 -6.73 5.43 11.97
C SER A 256 -6.37 4.17 12.77
N THR A 257 -5.08 3.82 12.88
CA THR A 257 -4.64 2.55 13.52
C THR A 257 -5.12 2.36 14.96
N LYS A 258 -5.38 3.44 15.71
CA LYS A 258 -5.84 3.38 17.11
C LYS A 258 -7.36 3.30 17.24
N ARG A 259 -8.11 3.55 16.17
CA ARG A 259 -9.57 3.60 16.19
C ARG A 259 -10.12 2.20 15.96
N GLN A 260 -10.47 1.46 17.01
CA GLN A 260 -11.10 0.15 16.88
C GLN A 260 -12.55 0.26 16.42
N ILE A 261 -13.01 -0.73 15.64
CA ILE A 261 -14.40 -0.83 15.16
C ILE A 261 -15.01 -2.09 15.77
N LYS A 262 -16.23 -2.00 16.31
CA LYS A 262 -17.02 -3.20 16.62
C LYS A 262 -17.68 -3.70 15.34
N THR A 263 -17.74 -5.01 15.12
CA THR A 263 -18.30 -5.55 13.86
C THR A 263 -19.80 -5.30 13.67
N ASP A 264 -20.51 -4.95 14.75
CA ASP A 264 -21.91 -4.49 14.75
C ASP A 264 -22.07 -2.97 14.56
N SER A 265 -20.98 -2.20 14.52
CA SER A 265 -21.06 -0.74 14.34
C SER A 265 -21.58 -0.39 12.95
N ASN A 266 -22.24 0.76 12.86
CA ASN A 266 -22.78 1.30 11.62
C ASN A 266 -22.03 2.58 11.20
N CYS A 267 -20.79 2.43 10.76
CA CYS A 267 -19.98 3.51 10.19
C CYS A 267 -19.51 3.11 8.79
N ALA A 268 -19.01 4.06 8.00
CA ALA A 268 -18.65 3.80 6.61
C ALA A 268 -17.64 2.65 6.48
N TYR A 269 -16.61 2.60 7.32
CA TYR A 269 -15.61 1.54 7.21
C TYR A 269 -16.15 0.15 7.55
N SER A 270 -17.07 0.01 8.53
CA SER A 270 -17.68 -1.29 8.82
C SER A 270 -18.59 -1.75 7.68
N VAL A 271 -19.32 -0.84 7.02
CA VAL A 271 -20.13 -1.13 5.83
C VAL A 271 -19.26 -1.55 4.65
N LEU A 272 -18.19 -0.81 4.38
CA LEU A 272 -17.23 -1.12 3.31
C LEU A 272 -16.54 -2.46 3.56
N ALA A 273 -16.07 -2.73 4.77
CA ALA A 273 -15.41 -3.98 5.11
C ALA A 273 -16.36 -5.18 4.98
N ARG A 274 -17.60 -5.07 5.47
CA ARG A 274 -18.62 -6.11 5.30
C ARG A 274 -18.93 -6.41 3.84
N THR A 275 -18.87 -5.40 2.98
CA THR A 275 -19.21 -5.51 1.55
C THR A 275 -18.04 -6.03 0.72
N HIS A 276 -16.83 -5.51 0.96
CA HIS A 276 -15.67 -5.71 0.09
C HIS A 276 -14.60 -6.64 0.66
N CYS A 277 -14.70 -7.06 1.92
CA CYS A 277 -13.85 -8.09 2.51
C CYS A 277 -14.65 -9.01 3.46
N PRO A 278 -15.72 -9.67 2.98
CA PRO A 278 -16.68 -10.36 3.83
C PRO A 278 -16.08 -11.55 4.60
N ARG A 279 -15.09 -12.27 4.06
CA ARG A 279 -14.50 -13.43 4.76
C ARG A 279 -13.60 -12.98 5.90
N VAL A 280 -12.77 -11.98 5.67
CA VAL A 280 -11.89 -11.38 6.68
C VAL A 280 -12.72 -10.67 7.75
N PHE A 281 -13.74 -9.90 7.35
CA PHE A 281 -14.62 -9.23 8.32
C PHE A 281 -15.33 -10.23 9.24
N LYS A 282 -15.78 -11.37 8.70
CA LYS A 282 -16.34 -12.47 9.50
C LYS A 282 -15.29 -13.11 10.40
N ALA A 283 -14.06 -13.31 9.91
CA ALA A 283 -12.96 -13.92 10.66
C ALA A 283 -12.43 -13.02 11.80
N ALA A 284 -12.64 -11.70 11.74
CA ALA A 284 -12.19 -10.74 12.74
C ALA A 284 -12.86 -10.91 14.12
N GLY A 285 -14.09 -11.45 14.15
CA GLY A 285 -14.85 -11.67 15.39
C GLY A 285 -15.55 -10.39 15.87
N GLU A 286 -15.32 -9.99 17.13
CA GLU A 286 -16.03 -8.85 17.75
C GLU A 286 -15.47 -7.49 17.28
N TYR A 287 -14.17 -7.42 16.96
CA TYR A 287 -13.49 -6.18 16.62
C TYR A 287 -12.74 -6.26 15.30
N PHE A 288 -12.76 -5.14 14.58
CA PHE A 288 -12.10 -4.92 13.30
C PHE A 288 -11.18 -3.68 13.33
#